data_AF-A0A3Q9J346-F1
#
_entry.id   AF-A0A3Q9J346-F1
#
_cell.length_a   1.000
_cell.length_b   1.000
_cell.length_c   1.000
_cell.angle_alpha   90.00
_cell.angle_beta   90.00
_cell.angle_gamma   90.00
#
_symmetry.space_group_name_H-M   'P 1'
#
loop_
_entity.id
_entity.type
_entity.pdbx_description
1 polymer ?
#
loop_
_entity_poly.entity_id
_entity_poly.type
_entity_poly.pdbx_seq_one_letter_code
_entity_poly.pdbx_strand_id
1 'polypeptide(L)'
;MGVFPDFDGLGGIGDLKQVIGALLMIVLIVAVLMVIVSAICWAFGASHGNPTLASKGRVGVLVGIGAATLAGAGVAWVNWLIALGSQL
;
A
#
# COMPACT_ATOMS: atom_id res chain seq x y z
N MET A 1 -11.14 -39.37 -21.15
CA MET A 1 -9.94 -38.89 -20.42
C MET A 1 -10.35 -37.62 -19.67
N GLY A 2 -10.37 -37.67 -18.34
CA GLY A 2 -10.71 -36.51 -17.52
C GLY A 2 -9.48 -35.64 -17.34
N VAL A 3 -9.50 -34.42 -17.89
CA VAL A 3 -8.51 -33.39 -17.60
C VAL A 3 -8.94 -32.77 -16.28
N PHE A 4 -8.29 -33.14 -15.18
CA PHE A 4 -8.42 -32.45 -13.91
C PHE A 4 -7.36 -31.34 -13.84
N PRO A 5 -7.67 -30.16 -13.28
CA PRO A 5 -6.65 -29.16 -13.01
C PRO A 5 -5.65 -29.73 -12.02
N ASP A 6 -4.37 -29.73 -12.42
CA ASP A 6 -3.28 -30.07 -11.53
C ASP A 6 -2.99 -28.89 -10.60
N PHE A 7 -3.49 -29.00 -9.37
CA PHE A 7 -3.25 -28.01 -8.33
C PHE A 7 -1.93 -28.25 -7.58
N ASP A 8 -1.16 -29.30 -7.93
CA ASP A 8 0.18 -29.54 -7.37
C ASP A 8 1.16 -28.44 -7.83
N GLY A 9 0.93 -27.86 -9.02
CA GLY A 9 1.62 -26.65 -9.50
C GLY A 9 1.30 -25.36 -8.72
N LEU A 10 0.27 -25.38 -7.86
CA LEU A 10 -0.04 -24.31 -6.91
C LEU A 10 0.71 -24.47 -5.57
N GLY A 11 1.64 -25.42 -5.46
CA GLY A 11 2.43 -25.76 -4.27
C GLY A 11 3.30 -24.64 -3.66
N GLY A 12 3.22 -23.41 -4.17
CA GLY A 12 3.93 -22.22 -3.65
C GLY A 12 3.01 -21.07 -3.22
N ILE A 13 1.68 -21.24 -3.18
CA ILE A 13 0.76 -20.14 -2.80
C ILE A 13 1.05 -19.62 -1.38
N GLY A 14 1.46 -20.50 -0.45
CA GLY A 14 1.84 -20.10 0.90
C GLY A 14 3.01 -19.12 0.91
N ASP A 15 4.09 -19.46 0.20
CA ASP A 15 5.27 -18.60 0.06
C ASP A 15 4.95 -17.31 -0.67
N LEU A 16 4.14 -17.38 -1.74
CA LEU A 16 3.70 -16.19 -2.48
C LEU A 16 2.89 -15.24 -1.58
N LYS A 17 1.98 -15.77 -0.75
CA LYS A 17 1.22 -14.97 0.21
C LYS A 17 2.13 -14.33 1.25
N GLN A 18 3.15 -15.05 1.72
CA GLN A 18 4.14 -14.50 2.66
C GLN A 18 4.96 -13.37 2.03
N VAL A 19 5.43 -13.55 0.79
CA VAL A 19 6.18 -12.53 0.05
C VAL A 19 5.31 -11.29 -0.21
N ILE A 20 4.06 -11.47 -0.67
CA ILE A 20 3.13 -10.36 -0.89
C ILE A 20 2.85 -9.61 0.42
N GLY A 21 2.65 -10.33 1.53
CA GLY A 21 2.47 -9.73 2.85
C GLY A 21 3.69 -8.91 3.28
N ALA A 22 4.90 -9.42 3.05
CA ALA A 22 6.15 -8.71 3.35
C ALA A 22 6.30 -7.43 2.49
N LEU A 23 6.01 -7.53 1.18
CA LEU A 23 6.04 -6.38 0.28
C LEU A 23 5.05 -5.29 0.71
N LEU A 24 3.84 -5.67 1.12
CA LEU A 24 2.85 -4.74 1.66
C LEU A 24 3.37 -4.02 2.90
N MET A 25 4.02 -4.75 3.82
CA MET A 25 4.61 -4.17 5.03
C MET A 25 5.70 -3.13 4.68
N ILE A 26 6.58 -3.45 3.71
CA ILE A 26 7.62 -2.52 3.24
C ILE A 26 6.97 -1.25 2.68
N VAL A 27 5.95 -1.38 1.84
CA VAL A 27 5.23 -0.23 1.26
C VAL A 27 4.64 0.64 2.37
N LEU A 28 3.99 0.06 3.37
CA LEU A 28 3.40 0.81 4.48
C LEU A 28 4.46 1.52 5.32
N ILE A 29 5.59 0.86 5.62
CA ILE A 29 6.70 1.47 6.36
C ILE A 29 7.23 2.68 5.58
N VAL A 30 7.50 2.53 4.28
CA VAL A 30 8.01 3.62 3.44
C VAL A 30 7.00 4.77 3.36
N ALA A 31 5.70 4.46 3.22
CA ALA A 31 4.66 5.48 3.22
C ALA A 31 4.64 6.30 4.52
N VAL A 32 4.73 5.62 5.68
CA VAL A 32 4.78 6.28 7.00
C VAL A 32 6.03 7.13 7.15
N LEU A 33 7.20 6.62 6.78
CA LEU A 33 8.45 7.39 6.81
C LEU A 33 8.36 8.64 5.95
N MET A 34 7.77 8.53 4.75
CA MET A 34 7.57 9.68 3.86
C MET A 34 6.60 10.71 4.46
N VAL A 35 5.52 10.28 5.12
CA VAL A 35 4.60 11.18 5.83
C VAL A 35 5.32 11.93 6.94
N ILE A 36 6.15 11.25 7.72
CA ILE A 36 6.91 11.87 8.82
C ILE A 36 7.84 12.96 8.29
N VAL A 37 8.67 12.65 7.28
CA VAL A 37 9.59 13.63 6.68
C VAL A 37 8.83 14.81 6.10
N SER A 38 7.72 14.55 5.42
CA SER A 38 6.89 15.60 4.79
C SER A 38 6.21 16.49 5.83
N ALA A 39 5.74 15.92 6.94
CA ALA A 39 5.14 16.66 8.05
C ALA A 39 6.16 17.57 8.74
N ILE A 40 7.40 17.09 8.92
CA ILE A 40 8.50 17.89 9.47
C ILE A 40 8.81 19.09 8.56
N CYS A 41 8.99 18.84 7.24
CA CYS A 41 9.21 19.90 6.27
C CYS A 41 8.05 20.91 6.24
N TRP A 42 6.81 20.44 6.36
CA TRP A 42 5.65 21.31 6.42
C TRP A 42 5.67 22.19 7.67
N ALA A 43 5.92 21.61 8.85
CA ALA A 43 5.98 22.32 10.12
C ALA A 43 7.05 23.43 10.10
N PHE A 44 8.27 23.10 9.64
CA PHE A 44 9.35 24.08 9.52
C PHE A 44 9.07 25.16 8.48
N GLY A 45 8.52 24.80 7.32
CA GLY A 45 8.14 25.77 6.29
C GLY A 45 7.06 26.74 6.79
N ALA A 46 6.08 26.24 7.54
CA ALA A 46 5.01 27.04 8.12
C ALA A 46 5.52 27.97 9.24
N SER A 47 6.46 27.52 10.08
CA SER A 47 6.99 28.32 11.19
C SER A 47 7.99 29.40 10.76
N HIS A 48 8.73 29.18 9.67
CA HIS A 48 9.74 30.11 9.15
C HIS A 48 9.24 31.01 8.02
N GLY A 49 7.94 31.01 7.72
CA GLY A 49 7.36 31.83 6.65
C GLY A 49 7.85 31.46 5.25
N ASN A 50 8.27 30.21 5.02
CA ASN A 50 8.70 29.71 3.71
C ASN A 50 7.55 28.92 3.02
N PRO A 51 6.72 29.58 2.19
CA PRO A 51 5.54 28.97 1.59
C PRO A 51 5.88 27.84 0.61
N THR A 52 7.06 27.89 -0.03
CA THR A 52 7.52 26.86 -0.98
C THR A 52 7.86 25.55 -0.26
N LEU A 53 8.48 25.63 0.92
CA LEU A 53 8.78 24.44 1.71
C LEU A 53 7.52 23.88 2.38
N ALA A 54 6.64 24.76 2.85
CA ALA A 54 5.37 24.38 3.46
C ALA A 54 4.43 23.67 2.46
N SER A 55 4.34 24.16 1.22
CA SER A 55 3.49 23.54 0.18
C SER A 55 4.00 22.17 -0.23
N LYS A 56 5.31 22.01 -0.44
CA LYS A 56 5.94 20.71 -0.73
C LYS A 56 5.72 19.69 0.39
N GLY A 57 5.85 20.12 1.65
CA GLY A 57 5.56 19.26 2.81
C GLY A 57 4.11 18.77 2.85
N ARG A 58 3.13 19.64 2.57
CA ARG A 58 1.71 19.23 2.48
C ARG A 58 1.47 18.20 1.38
N VAL A 59 2.02 18.43 0.18
CA VAL A 59 1.87 17.48 -0.94
C VAL A 59 2.49 16.13 -0.58
N GLY A 60 3.67 16.11 0.05
CA GLY A 60 4.31 14.88 0.49
C GLY A 60 3.47 14.08 1.50
N VAL A 61 2.81 14.76 2.44
CA VAL A 61 1.87 14.11 3.38
C VAL A 61 0.67 13.52 2.63
N LEU A 62 0.07 14.27 1.70
CA LEU A 62 -1.07 13.78 0.91
C LEU A 62 -0.71 12.56 0.06
N VAL A 63 0.47 12.57 -0.58
CA VAL A 63 0.96 11.43 -1.37
C VAL A 63 1.22 10.21 -0.48
N GLY A 64 1.82 10.40 0.70
CA GLY A 64 2.05 9.30 1.63
C GLY A 64 0.75 8.67 2.15
N ILE A 65 -0.25 9.49 2.50
CA ILE A 65 -1.58 9.02 2.90
C ILE A 65 -2.28 8.30 1.73
N GLY A 66 -2.21 8.87 0.52
CA GLY A 66 -2.77 8.28 -0.68
C GLY A 66 -2.16 6.91 -0.99
N ALA A 67 -0.84 6.78 -0.91
CA ALA A 67 -0.14 5.51 -1.11
C ALA A 67 -0.54 4.45 -0.08
N ALA A 68 -0.58 4.81 1.21
CA ALA A 68 -1.01 3.89 2.27
C ALA A 68 -2.46 3.44 2.10
N THR A 69 -3.34 4.37 1.72
CA THR A 69 -4.76 4.09 1.49
C THR A 69 -4.95 3.18 0.28
N LEU A 70 -4.25 3.44 -0.82
CA LEU A 70 -4.31 2.63 -2.03
C LEU A 70 -3.79 1.20 -1.77
N ALA A 71 -2.69 1.06 -1.04
CA ALA A 71 -2.13 -0.23 -0.67
C ALA A 71 -3.11 -1.06 0.17
N GLY A 72 -3.75 -0.45 1.18
CA GLY A 72 -4.76 -1.14 2.00
C GLY A 72 -6.06 -1.44 1.24
N ALA A 73 -6.58 -0.45 0.50
CA ALA A 73 -7.82 -0.58 -0.27
C ALA A 73 -7.70 -1.62 -1.39
N GLY A 74 -6.54 -1.73 -2.03
CA GLY A 74 -6.29 -2.75 -3.06
C GLY A 74 -6.45 -4.17 -2.52
N VAL A 75 -5.92 -4.45 -1.32
CA VAL A 75 -6.06 -5.76 -0.68
C VAL A 75 -7.53 -6.05 -0.34
N ALA A 76 -8.23 -5.07 0.24
CA ALA A 76 -9.65 -5.22 0.57
C ALA A 76 -10.51 -5.46 -0.67
N TRP A 77 -10.23 -4.75 -1.77
CA TRP A 77 -10.96 -4.89 -3.03
C TRP A 77 -10.75 -6.27 -3.67
N VAL A 78 -9.52 -6.75 -3.75
CA VAL A 78 -9.23 -8.09 -4.29
C VAL A 78 -9.95 -9.17 -3.47
N ASN A 79 -9.92 -9.06 -2.12
CA ASN A 79 -10.63 -10.00 -1.25
C ASN A 79 -12.15 -9.98 -1.49
N TRP A 80 -12.72 -8.80 -1.73
CA TRP A 80 -14.15 -8.67 -2.06
C TRP A 80 -14.49 -9.31 -3.41
N LEU A 81 -13.65 -9.14 -4.44
CA LEU A 81 -13.85 -9.77 -5.75
C LEU A 81 -13.81 -11.30 -5.67
N ILE A 82 -12.87 -11.84 -4.88
CA ILE A 82 -12.78 -13.29 -4.64
C ILE A 82 -14.05 -13.78 -3.93
N ALA A 83 -14.52 -13.06 -2.92
CA ALA A 83 -15.74 -13.42 -2.19
C ALA A 83 -16.97 -13.41 -3.11
N LEU A 84 -17.11 -12.40 -3.99
CA LEU A 84 -18.20 -12.38 -4.97
C LEU A 84 -18.14 -13.55 -5.95
N GLY A 85 -16.95 -13.87 -6.47
CA GLY A 85 -16.79 -15.00 -7.38
C GLY A 85 -17.12 -16.36 -6.74
N SER A 86 -16.94 -16.49 -5.42
CA SER A 86 -17.33 -17.71 -4.70
C SER A 86 -18.84 -17.87 -4.45
N GLN A 87 -19.62 -16.80 -4.65
CA GLN A 87 -21.07 -16.80 -4.46
C GLN A 87 -21.86 -17.03 -5.76
N LEU A 88 -21.19 -16.99 -6.92
CA LEU A 88 -21.75 -17.22 -8.25
C LEU A 88 -21.47 -18.65 -8.73
#